data_AF-A0A9E6S9Y7-F1
#
_entry.id   AF-A0A9E6S9Y7-F1
#
_cell.length_a   1.000
_cell.length_b   1.000
_cell.length_c   1.000
_cell.angle_alpha   90.00
_cell.angle_beta   90.00
_cell.angle_gamma   90.00
#
_symmetry.space_group_name_H-M   'P 1'
#
loop_
_entity.id
_entity.type
_entity.pdbx_description
1 polymer ?
#
loop_
_entity_poly.entity_id
_entity_poly.type
_entity_poly.pdbx_seq_one_letter_code
_entity_poly.pdbx_strand_id
1 'polypeptide(L)'
;VRKAIDELASDNILIRRQGKGTFVATHTETKSSMFRFLRIRRNDGQDEYPESELLEIKRARASAEVARALEIATGDSVIQLRHVLRYSGMPTVLDEITLPASLFKGLSKERFDSYEGSMYGFFETEFGVRMLRANEQVRAVAADPNTAEVLRVGIGSPLLSVERVAYTYGDKPVEFRRGLCTTRSHHYANELN
;
A
#
# COMPACT_ATOMS: atom_id res chain seq x y z
N VAL A 1 32.13 4.36 4.87
CA VAL A 1 31.49 3.18 5.53
C VAL A 1 30.70 3.57 6.78
N ARG A 2 31.22 4.42 7.69
CA ARG A 2 30.49 4.84 8.91
C ARG A 2 29.18 5.62 8.63
N LYS A 3 29.20 6.51 7.62
CA LYS A 3 28.03 7.31 7.19
C LYS A 3 26.86 6.50 6.62
N ALA A 4 27.14 5.39 5.93
CA ALA A 4 26.09 4.52 5.35
C ALA A 4 25.37 3.67 6.41
N ILE A 5 26.00 3.46 7.57
CA ILE A 5 25.40 2.74 8.70
C ILE A 5 24.47 3.66 9.50
N ASP A 6 24.76 4.96 9.54
CA ASP A 6 23.95 5.94 10.27
C ASP A 6 22.63 6.24 9.54
N GLU A 7 22.61 6.22 8.19
CA GLU A 7 21.36 6.31 7.39
C GLU A 7 20.47 5.07 7.55
N LEU A 8 21.05 3.87 7.71
CA LEU A 8 20.29 2.65 7.98
C LEU A 8 19.75 2.57 9.42
N ALA A 9 20.37 3.30 10.35
CA ALA A 9 19.90 3.41 11.73
C ALA A 9 18.71 4.37 11.86
N SER A 10 18.60 5.41 11.01
CA SER A 10 17.43 6.31 11.00
C SER A 10 16.15 5.65 10.49
N ASP A 11 16.26 4.58 9.70
CA ASP A 11 15.11 3.84 9.13
C ASP A 11 14.60 2.69 10.01
N ASN A 12 15.04 2.61 11.28
CA ASN A 12 14.71 1.52 12.21
C ASN A 12 15.13 0.12 11.70
N ILE A 13 16.18 0.03 10.87
CA ILE A 13 16.65 -1.25 10.31
C ILE A 13 17.68 -1.92 11.25
N LEU A 14 18.34 -1.17 12.14
CA LEU A 14 19.35 -1.69 13.07
C LEU A 14 19.19 -1.11 14.49
N ILE A 15 19.15 -1.98 15.52
CA ILE A 15 19.16 -1.56 16.93
C ILE A 15 20.59 -1.67 17.47
N ARG A 16 21.13 -0.55 17.96
CA ARG A 16 22.47 -0.49 18.58
C ARG A 16 22.35 -0.74 20.09
N ARG A 17 22.92 -1.85 20.59
CA ARG A 17 23.09 -2.07 22.05
C ARG A 17 24.54 -1.83 22.45
N GLN A 18 24.75 -0.88 23.36
CA GLN A 18 26.08 -0.52 23.86
C GLN A 18 26.77 -1.77 24.45
N GLY A 19 27.97 -2.10 23.94
CA GLY A 19 28.80 -3.21 24.41
C GLY A 19 28.54 -4.60 23.78
N LYS A 20 27.61 -4.75 22.82
CA LYS A 20 27.30 -6.09 22.23
C LYS A 20 27.32 -6.18 20.70
N GLY A 21 27.63 -5.10 19.98
CA GLY A 21 27.65 -5.07 18.51
C GLY A 21 26.31 -4.66 17.89
N THR A 22 26.24 -4.71 16.56
CA THR A 22 25.08 -4.34 15.73
C THR A 22 24.24 -5.58 15.44
N PHE A 23 22.96 -5.57 15.81
CA PHE A 23 22.03 -6.69 15.57
C PHE A 23 20.97 -6.26 14.54
N VAL A 24 20.63 -7.17 13.61
CA VAL A 24 19.44 -7.04 12.76
C VAL A 24 18.22 -7.08 13.68
N ALA A 25 17.37 -6.05 13.62
CA ALA A 25 16.20 -5.94 14.48
C ALA A 25 15.23 -7.09 14.19
N THR A 26 15.09 -8.02 15.14
CA THR A 26 14.06 -9.03 15.11
C THR A 26 12.70 -8.34 15.21
N HIS A 27 11.83 -8.65 14.24
CA HIS A 27 10.49 -8.10 14.01
C HIS A 27 9.68 -7.88 15.29
N THR A 28 9.36 -6.62 15.56
CA THR A 28 8.07 -6.26 16.15
C THR A 28 7.56 -5.12 15.29
N GLU A 29 6.81 -5.46 14.23
CA GLU A 29 6.14 -4.45 13.43
C GLU A 29 5.24 -3.64 14.37
N THR A 30 5.68 -2.43 14.70
CA THR A 30 4.84 -1.51 15.46
C THR A 30 3.63 -1.20 14.58
N LYS A 31 2.43 -0.97 15.16
CA LYS A 31 1.25 -0.57 14.38
C LYS A 31 1.53 0.61 13.43
N SER A 32 2.42 1.52 13.83
CA SER A 32 2.91 2.62 12.99
C SER A 32 3.63 2.16 11.70
N SER A 33 4.37 1.04 11.74
CA SER A 33 5.04 0.47 10.56
C SER A 33 4.06 -0.22 9.60
N MET A 34 3.07 -0.95 10.14
CA MET A 34 2.05 -1.67 9.35
C MET A 34 1.20 -0.73 8.48
N PHE A 35 1.01 0.52 8.92
CA PHE A 35 0.15 1.50 8.25
C PHE A 35 0.93 2.74 7.80
N ARG A 36 2.24 2.61 7.56
CA ARG A 36 3.16 3.72 7.25
C ARG A 36 2.68 4.65 6.12
N PHE A 37 2.01 4.08 5.12
CA PHE A 37 1.47 4.83 3.98
C PHE A 37 -0.04 5.01 4.04
N LEU A 38 -0.70 4.64 5.13
CA LEU A 38 -2.13 4.89 5.31
C LEU A 38 -2.34 6.35 5.73
N ARG A 39 -2.82 7.16 4.78
CA ARG A 39 -3.08 8.59 4.98
C ARG A 39 -4.54 8.92 5.24
N ILE A 40 -5.44 7.93 5.21
CA ILE A 40 -6.86 8.13 5.49
C ILE A 40 -7.08 8.09 7.01
N ARG A 41 -7.61 9.20 7.55
CA ARG A 41 -7.87 9.41 8.99
C ARG A 41 -9.30 9.82 9.22
N ARG A 42 -9.84 9.48 10.39
CA ARG A 42 -11.17 9.94 10.81
C ARG A 42 -11.17 11.45 11.01
N ASN A 43 -12.29 12.09 10.70
CA ASN A 43 -12.47 13.54 10.88
C ASN A 43 -12.48 13.98 12.35
N ASP A 44 -12.80 13.07 13.28
CA ASP A 44 -12.80 13.33 14.73
C ASP A 44 -11.41 13.16 15.38
N GLY A 45 -10.38 12.81 14.59
CA GLY A 45 -9.01 12.65 15.06
C GLY A 45 -8.74 11.35 15.82
N GLN A 46 -9.71 10.45 15.96
CA GLN A 46 -9.47 9.15 16.59
C GLN A 46 -8.72 8.21 15.64
N ASP A 47 -7.82 7.42 16.22
CA ASP A 47 -7.15 6.34 15.50
C ASP A 47 -8.15 5.23 15.16
N GLU A 48 -8.18 4.87 13.88
CA GLU A 48 -8.97 3.77 13.37
C GLU A 48 -8.19 3.08 12.26
N TYR A 49 -8.22 1.75 12.28
CA TYR A 49 -7.53 0.92 11.30
C TYR A 49 -8.57 0.14 10.50
N PRO A 50 -8.41 0.04 9.18
CA PRO A 50 -9.37 -0.66 8.37
C PRO A 50 -9.21 -2.18 8.46
N GLU A 51 -10.32 -2.87 8.28
CA GLU A 51 -10.34 -4.27 7.85
C GLU A 51 -10.14 -4.32 6.33
N SER A 52 -9.29 -5.22 5.86
CA SER A 52 -8.98 -5.38 4.44
C SER A 52 -9.66 -6.61 3.88
N GLU A 53 -10.41 -6.46 2.78
CA GLU A 53 -11.11 -7.56 2.11
C GLU A 53 -10.69 -7.61 0.63
N LEU A 54 -10.01 -8.70 0.23
CA LEU A 54 -9.59 -8.91 -1.16
C LEU A 54 -10.77 -9.38 -2.01
N LEU A 55 -11.17 -8.54 -2.97
CA LEU A 55 -12.29 -8.79 -3.89
C LEU A 55 -11.87 -9.62 -5.11
N GLU A 56 -10.72 -9.28 -5.69
CA GLU A 56 -10.23 -9.92 -6.92
C GLU A 56 -8.71 -10.00 -6.89
N ILE A 57 -8.17 -11.09 -7.42
CA ILE A 57 -6.79 -11.19 -7.84
C ILE A 57 -6.71 -11.84 -9.21
N LYS A 58 -5.94 -11.25 -10.11
CA LYS A 58 -5.74 -11.79 -11.46
C LYS A 58 -4.35 -11.51 -12.01
N ARG A 59 -3.92 -12.36 -12.94
CA ARG A 59 -2.76 -12.07 -13.78
C ARG A 59 -3.20 -11.26 -14.98
N ALA A 60 -2.39 -10.29 -15.35
CA ALA A 60 -2.63 -9.42 -16.49
C ALA A 60 -1.31 -9.07 -17.19
N ARG A 61 -1.42 -8.26 -18.24
CA ARG A 61 -0.31 -7.70 -18.99
C ARG A 61 -0.24 -6.20 -18.74
N ALA A 62 0.96 -5.68 -18.50
CA ALA A 62 1.15 -4.27 -18.22
C ALA A 62 0.67 -3.42 -19.40
N SER A 63 -0.27 -2.50 -19.16
CA SER A 63 -0.59 -1.43 -20.10
C SER A 63 0.60 -0.47 -20.22
N ALA A 64 0.59 0.40 -21.23
CA ALA A 64 1.64 1.42 -21.37
C ALA A 64 1.75 2.34 -20.14
N GLU A 65 0.63 2.58 -19.46
CA GLU A 65 0.59 3.36 -18.23
C GLU A 65 1.23 2.62 -17.06
N VAL A 66 0.79 1.38 -16.80
CA VAL A 66 1.35 0.51 -15.76
C VAL A 66 2.86 0.30 -16.00
N ALA A 67 3.26 0.07 -17.25
CA ALA A 67 4.64 -0.12 -17.63
C ALA A 67 5.51 1.09 -17.32
N ARG A 68 5.02 2.30 -17.61
CA ARG A 68 5.72 3.54 -17.23
C ARG A 68 5.79 3.72 -15.71
N ALA A 69 4.70 3.49 -14.99
CA ALA A 69 4.66 3.67 -13.54
C ALA A 69 5.56 2.66 -12.79
N LEU A 70 5.70 1.44 -13.32
CA LEU A 70 6.49 0.36 -12.72
C LEU A 70 7.87 0.19 -13.37
N GLU A 71 8.25 1.04 -14.32
CA GLU A 71 9.53 0.95 -15.05
C GLU A 71 9.80 -0.47 -15.62
N ILE A 72 8.76 -1.09 -16.17
CA ILE A 72 8.81 -2.40 -16.83
C ILE A 72 8.44 -2.27 -18.31
N ALA A 73 8.60 -3.34 -19.10
CA ALA A 73 8.18 -3.31 -20.50
C ALA A 73 6.65 -3.37 -20.61
N THR A 74 6.09 -2.71 -21.63
CA THR A 74 4.67 -2.89 -21.98
C THR A 74 4.43 -4.35 -22.35
N GLY A 75 3.38 -4.95 -21.81
CA GLY A 75 3.10 -6.38 -21.98
C GLY A 75 3.83 -7.30 -21.00
N ASP A 76 4.67 -6.78 -20.10
CA ASP A 76 5.21 -7.61 -19.01
C ASP A 76 4.10 -8.16 -18.12
N SER A 77 4.34 -9.33 -17.54
CA SER A 77 3.39 -9.98 -16.65
C SER A 77 3.25 -9.20 -15.35
N VAL A 78 2.01 -8.88 -14.98
CA VAL A 78 1.67 -8.21 -13.72
C VAL A 78 0.58 -8.99 -12.98
N ILE A 79 0.47 -8.75 -11.69
CA ILE A 79 -0.65 -9.19 -10.86
C ILE A 79 -1.47 -7.96 -10.50
N GLN A 80 -2.77 -8.04 -10.73
CA GLN A 80 -3.73 -7.01 -10.33
C GLN A 80 -4.56 -7.53 -9.17
N LEU A 81 -4.67 -6.71 -8.13
CA LEU A 81 -5.51 -6.97 -6.96
C LEU A 81 -6.54 -5.85 -6.86
N ARG A 82 -7.75 -6.21 -6.44
CA ARG A 82 -8.77 -5.27 -6.00
C ARG A 82 -9.14 -5.62 -4.58
N HIS A 83 -9.07 -4.66 -3.67
CA HIS A 83 -9.52 -4.87 -2.29
C HIS A 83 -10.33 -3.68 -1.79
N VAL A 84 -11.11 -3.89 -0.75
CA VAL A 84 -11.83 -2.81 -0.07
C VAL A 84 -11.34 -2.71 1.37
N LEU A 85 -11.08 -1.48 1.80
CA LEU A 85 -10.78 -1.15 3.19
C LEU A 85 -12.05 -0.68 3.88
N ARG A 86 -12.40 -1.37 4.96
CA ARG A 86 -13.60 -1.08 5.75
C ARG A 86 -13.23 -0.43 7.07
N TYR A 87 -13.81 0.74 7.33
CA TYR A 87 -13.69 1.42 8.62
C TYR A 87 -15.02 1.28 9.35
N SER A 88 -15.00 0.71 10.56
CA SER A 88 -16.24 0.37 11.30
C SER A 88 -17.27 -0.40 10.44
N GLY A 89 -16.79 -1.34 9.62
CA GLY A 89 -17.63 -2.14 8.69
C GLY A 89 -18.08 -1.42 7.41
N MET A 90 -17.86 -0.11 7.28
CA MET A 90 -18.24 0.67 6.11
C MET A 90 -17.14 0.65 5.05
N PRO A 91 -17.43 0.33 3.78
CA PRO A 91 -16.42 0.37 2.72
C PRO A 91 -16.01 1.82 2.44
N THR A 92 -14.76 2.16 2.74
CA THR A 92 -14.26 3.54 2.67
C THR A 92 -13.27 3.73 1.53
N VAL A 93 -12.42 2.74 1.27
CA VAL A 93 -11.41 2.80 0.19
C VAL A 93 -11.55 1.57 -0.69
N LEU A 94 -11.62 1.77 -1.99
CA LEU A 94 -11.45 0.72 -3.00
C LEU A 94 -10.08 0.92 -3.64
N ASP A 95 -9.16 -0.03 -3.45
CA ASP A 95 -7.87 0.03 -4.15
C ASP A 95 -7.84 -0.95 -5.31
N GLU A 96 -7.27 -0.48 -6.41
CA GLU A 96 -6.73 -1.29 -7.48
C GLU A 96 -5.20 -1.25 -7.43
N ILE A 97 -4.58 -2.40 -7.31
CA ILE A 97 -3.13 -2.53 -7.07
C ILE A 97 -2.54 -3.39 -8.17
N THR A 98 -1.49 -2.89 -8.80
CA THR A 98 -0.74 -3.60 -9.83
C THR A 98 0.69 -3.83 -9.37
N LEU A 99 1.12 -5.09 -9.44
CA LEU A 99 2.41 -5.56 -8.97
C LEU A 99 3.19 -6.26 -10.11
N PRO A 100 4.50 -6.05 -10.25
CA PRO A 100 5.31 -6.84 -11.19
C PRO A 100 5.30 -8.34 -10.81
N ALA A 101 4.78 -9.21 -11.68
CA ALA A 101 4.58 -10.62 -11.33
C ALA A 101 5.90 -11.37 -11.05
N SER A 102 7.03 -10.85 -11.55
CA SER A 102 8.37 -11.40 -11.31
C SER A 102 8.80 -11.32 -9.84
N LEU A 103 8.28 -10.35 -9.09
CA LEU A 103 8.57 -10.14 -7.66
C LEU A 103 7.59 -10.89 -6.75
N PHE A 104 6.37 -11.12 -7.22
CA PHE A 104 5.27 -11.70 -6.42
C PHE A 104 4.92 -13.12 -6.87
N LYS A 105 5.94 -13.96 -7.11
CA LYS A 105 5.74 -15.34 -7.58
C LYS A 105 4.99 -16.15 -6.54
N GLY A 106 3.92 -16.82 -6.98
CA GLY A 106 3.09 -17.64 -6.10
C GLY A 106 2.12 -16.84 -5.22
N LEU A 107 1.93 -15.54 -5.48
CA LEU A 107 0.83 -14.79 -4.89
C LEU A 107 -0.51 -15.34 -5.37
N SER A 108 -1.39 -15.68 -4.42
CA SER A 108 -2.75 -16.17 -4.65
C SER A 108 -3.71 -15.59 -3.61
N LYS A 109 -5.02 -15.69 -3.87
CA LYS A 109 -6.05 -15.22 -2.93
C LYS A 109 -5.96 -15.97 -1.60
N GLU A 110 -5.76 -17.28 -1.65
CA GLU A 110 -5.68 -18.14 -0.46
C GLU A 110 -4.52 -17.73 0.44
N ARG A 111 -3.33 -17.48 -0.13
CA ARG A 111 -2.18 -17.01 0.64
C ARG A 111 -2.41 -15.63 1.24
N PHE A 112 -3.02 -14.73 0.47
CA PHE A 112 -3.35 -13.39 0.96
C PHE A 112 -4.37 -13.44 2.11
N ASP A 113 -5.48 -14.15 1.94
CA ASP A 113 -6.55 -14.26 2.93
C ASP A 113 -6.09 -15.00 4.20
N SER A 114 -5.10 -15.90 4.10
CA SER A 114 -4.54 -16.63 5.24
C SER A 114 -3.53 -15.82 6.07
N TYR A 115 -3.07 -14.67 5.58
CA TYR A 115 -2.07 -13.88 6.27
C TYR A 115 -2.71 -12.92 7.28
N GLU A 116 -2.30 -13.03 8.54
CA GLU A 116 -2.70 -12.10 9.59
C GLU A 116 -1.75 -10.90 9.64
N GLY A 117 -2.20 -9.75 9.16
CA GLY A 117 -1.43 -8.51 9.24
C GLY A 117 -1.77 -7.52 8.14
N SER A 118 -0.87 -6.55 7.93
CA SER A 118 -1.03 -5.57 6.85
C SER A 118 -0.59 -6.15 5.50
N MET A 119 -1.14 -5.62 4.41
CA MET A 119 -0.73 -5.99 3.05
C MET A 119 0.78 -5.79 2.80
N TYR A 120 1.37 -4.72 3.32
CA TYR A 120 2.81 -4.49 3.15
C TYR A 120 3.65 -5.40 4.03
N GLY A 121 3.18 -5.76 5.22
CA GLY A 121 3.80 -6.82 6.02
C GLY A 121 3.80 -8.16 5.28
N PHE A 122 2.69 -8.49 4.60
CA PHE A 122 2.59 -9.67 3.75
C PHE A 122 3.58 -9.62 2.57
N PHE A 123 3.71 -8.49 1.88
CA PHE A 123 4.69 -8.33 0.79
C PHE A 123 6.14 -8.49 1.26
N GLU A 124 6.48 -7.95 2.44
CA GLU A 124 7.80 -8.08 3.02
C GLU A 124 8.07 -9.52 3.48
N THR A 125 7.14 -10.12 4.23
CA THR A 125 7.32 -11.44 4.84
C THR A 125 7.33 -12.57 3.81
N GLU A 126 6.38 -12.56 2.87
CA GLU A 126 6.14 -13.69 1.96
C GLU A 126 6.91 -13.56 0.63
N PHE A 127 7.36 -12.36 0.27
CA PHE A 127 8.02 -12.08 -1.01
C PHE A 127 9.35 -11.32 -0.88
N GLY A 128 9.73 -10.89 0.34
CA GLY A 128 10.94 -10.09 0.55
C GLY A 128 10.87 -8.69 -0.05
N VAL A 129 9.66 -8.19 -0.37
CA VAL A 129 9.47 -6.89 -1.01
C VAL A 129 9.07 -5.86 0.04
N ARG A 130 10.06 -5.15 0.56
CA ARG A 130 9.85 -4.07 1.53
C ARG A 130 9.58 -2.73 0.83
N MET A 131 8.50 -2.05 1.23
CA MET A 131 8.15 -0.71 0.75
C MET A 131 8.87 0.34 1.60
N LEU A 132 9.74 1.15 0.98
CA LEU A 132 10.57 2.14 1.68
C LEU A 132 10.03 3.56 1.52
N ARG A 133 9.59 3.89 0.31
CA ARG A 133 9.08 5.21 -0.06
C ARG A 133 7.88 5.07 -0.99
N ALA A 134 7.01 6.06 -0.99
CA ALA A 134 5.94 6.19 -1.96
C ALA A 134 5.87 7.61 -2.50
N ASN A 135 5.42 7.75 -3.75
CA ASN A 135 4.96 9.00 -4.32
C ASN A 135 3.44 8.90 -4.52
N GLU A 136 2.71 9.94 -4.12
CA GLU A 136 1.25 9.99 -4.22
C GLU A 136 0.79 11.22 -4.99
N GLN A 137 -0.15 11.01 -5.90
CA GLN A 137 -0.88 12.07 -6.59
C GLN A 137 -2.34 11.99 -6.18
N VAL A 138 -2.89 13.12 -5.75
CA VAL A 138 -4.23 13.19 -5.18
C VAL A 138 -5.10 14.12 -6.01
N ARG A 139 -6.30 13.66 -6.37
CA ARG A 139 -7.29 14.46 -7.11
C ARG A 139 -8.72 14.10 -6.73
N ALA A 140 -9.66 15.00 -7.01
CA ALA A 140 -11.08 14.69 -6.91
C ALA A 140 -11.57 13.99 -8.18
N VAL A 141 -12.40 12.97 -8.02
CA VAL A 141 -13.10 12.28 -9.11
C VAL A 141 -14.55 12.02 -8.72
N ALA A 142 -15.41 11.75 -9.70
CA ALA A 142 -16.78 11.34 -9.47
C ALA A 142 -16.87 9.80 -9.45
N ALA A 143 -17.64 9.24 -8.52
CA ALA A 143 -17.87 7.79 -8.46
C ALA A 143 -18.58 7.29 -9.73
N ASP A 144 -17.94 6.37 -10.46
CA ASP A 144 -18.60 5.61 -11.52
C ASP A 144 -19.59 4.58 -10.95
N PRO A 145 -20.44 3.93 -11.77
CA PRO A 145 -21.42 2.98 -11.27
C PRO A 145 -20.83 1.80 -10.47
N ASN A 146 -19.69 1.24 -10.90
CA ASN A 146 -19.08 0.10 -10.21
C ASN A 146 -18.50 0.51 -8.86
N THR A 147 -17.78 1.63 -8.83
CA THR A 147 -17.19 2.20 -7.62
C THR A 147 -18.28 2.62 -6.63
N ALA A 148 -19.36 3.24 -7.11
CA ALA A 148 -20.48 3.67 -6.29
C ALA A 148 -21.17 2.47 -5.59
N GLU A 149 -21.35 1.37 -6.32
CA GLU A 149 -21.89 0.12 -5.78
C GLU A 149 -20.98 -0.46 -4.68
N VAL A 150 -19.68 -0.60 -4.96
CA VAL A 150 -18.72 -1.18 -4.01
C VAL A 150 -18.58 -0.33 -2.74
N LEU A 151 -18.47 1.00 -2.89
CA LEU A 151 -18.32 1.93 -1.77
C LEU A 151 -19.65 2.32 -1.11
N ARG A 152 -20.79 1.81 -1.62
CA ARG A 152 -22.14 2.12 -1.11
C ARG A 152 -22.40 3.64 -1.03
N VAL A 153 -22.07 4.34 -2.11
CA VAL A 153 -22.33 5.77 -2.30
C VAL A 153 -23.20 5.99 -3.55
N GLY A 154 -23.70 7.20 -3.75
CA GLY A 154 -24.43 7.52 -4.98
C GLY A 154 -23.49 7.62 -6.19
N ILE A 155 -23.97 7.27 -7.38
CA ILE A 155 -23.26 7.55 -8.65
C ILE A 155 -22.99 9.05 -8.72
N GLY A 156 -21.76 9.43 -9.09
CA GLY A 156 -21.34 10.83 -9.14
C GLY A 156 -20.89 11.42 -7.80
N SER A 157 -20.94 10.65 -6.70
CA SER A 157 -20.43 11.11 -5.39
C SER A 157 -18.96 11.53 -5.51
N PRO A 158 -18.54 12.63 -4.86
CA PRO A 158 -17.14 13.04 -4.87
C PRO A 158 -16.30 12.02 -4.12
N LEU A 159 -15.25 11.55 -4.78
CA LEU A 159 -14.24 10.66 -4.21
C LEU A 159 -12.88 11.31 -4.29
N LEU A 160 -12.02 10.97 -3.34
CA LEU A 160 -10.59 11.23 -3.44
C LEU A 160 -9.94 10.08 -4.21
N SER A 161 -9.30 10.38 -5.33
CA SER A 161 -8.43 9.45 -6.04
C SER A 161 -6.99 9.67 -5.59
N VAL A 162 -6.40 8.63 -5.02
CA VAL A 162 -5.00 8.59 -4.58
C VAL A 162 -4.27 7.60 -5.47
N GLU A 163 -3.48 8.11 -6.40
CA GLU A 163 -2.60 7.30 -7.23
C GLU A 163 -1.21 7.24 -6.58
N ARG A 164 -0.68 6.04 -6.39
CA ARG A 164 0.56 5.79 -5.67
C ARG A 164 1.51 4.91 -6.45
N VAL A 165 2.79 5.30 -6.47
CA VAL A 165 3.89 4.40 -6.82
C VAL A 165 4.72 4.16 -5.57
N ALA A 166 4.87 2.89 -5.16
CA ALA A 166 5.72 2.52 -4.04
C ALA A 166 7.03 1.90 -4.52
N TYR A 167 8.10 2.20 -3.79
CA TYR A 167 9.48 1.90 -4.14
C TYR A 167 10.14 1.03 -3.07
N THR A 168 10.96 0.09 -3.52
CA THR A 168 11.84 -0.73 -2.67
C THR A 168 13.29 -0.25 -2.77
N TYR A 169 14.24 -1.07 -2.29
CA TYR A 169 15.68 -0.80 -2.38
C TYR A 169 16.13 -0.37 -3.79
N GLY A 170 17.00 0.63 -3.83
CA GLY A 170 17.51 1.19 -5.08
C GLY A 170 16.48 2.00 -5.87
N ASP A 171 15.47 2.57 -5.19
CA ASP A 171 14.37 3.33 -5.80
C ASP A 171 13.64 2.58 -6.92
N LYS A 172 13.59 1.25 -6.84
CA LYS A 172 12.88 0.43 -7.81
C LYS A 172 11.37 0.44 -7.53
N PRO A 173 10.51 0.83 -8.48
CA PRO A 173 9.07 0.77 -8.30
C PRO A 173 8.58 -0.69 -8.27
N VAL A 174 7.71 -0.99 -7.30
CA VAL A 174 7.22 -2.36 -7.03
C VAL A 174 5.72 -2.44 -6.81
N GLU A 175 5.05 -1.30 -6.67
CA GLU A 175 3.60 -1.20 -6.61
C GLU A 175 3.14 0.02 -7.39
N PHE A 176 2.10 -0.15 -8.19
CA PHE A 176 1.27 0.94 -8.70
C PHE A 176 -0.15 0.75 -8.19
N ARG A 177 -0.66 1.73 -7.43
CA ARG A 177 -1.96 1.66 -6.76
C ARG A 177 -2.83 2.84 -7.16
N ARG A 178 -4.13 2.60 -7.33
CA ARG A 178 -5.17 3.61 -7.38
C ARG A 178 -6.20 3.34 -6.31
N GLY A 179 -6.22 4.19 -5.29
CA GLY A 179 -7.23 4.17 -4.25
C GLY A 179 -8.33 5.18 -4.54
N LEU A 180 -9.58 4.76 -4.47
CA LEU A 180 -10.76 5.62 -4.47
C LEU A 180 -11.35 5.64 -3.07
N CYS A 181 -11.32 6.81 -2.43
CA CYS A 181 -11.73 6.98 -1.04
C CYS A 181 -12.96 7.89 -0.95
N THR A 182 -13.96 7.45 -0.20
CA THR A 182 -15.04 8.34 0.26
C THR A 182 -14.54 9.21 1.41
N THR A 183 -14.95 10.47 1.45
CA THR A 183 -14.53 11.44 2.47
C THR A 183 -15.67 11.86 3.42
N ARG A 184 -16.71 11.03 3.55
CA ARG A 184 -17.90 11.32 4.39
C ARG A 184 -17.55 11.50 5.87
N SER A 185 -16.69 10.63 6.39
CA SER A 185 -16.25 10.59 7.80
C SER A 185 -14.73 10.60 7.95
N HIS A 186 -14.01 10.61 6.83
CA HIS A 186 -12.57 10.50 6.77
C HIS A 186 -11.99 11.56 5.82
N HIS A 187 -10.73 11.89 6.02
CA HIS A 187 -9.96 12.78 5.15
C HIS A 187 -8.57 12.21 4.91
N TYR A 188 -7.91 12.72 3.88
CA TYR A 188 -6.49 12.47 3.66
C TYR A 188 -5.68 13.43 4.52
N ALA A 189 -4.86 12.87 5.41
CA ALA A 189 -3.99 13.62 6.31
C ALA A 189 -2.54 13.53 5.85
N ASN A 190 -1.90 14.69 5.67
CA ASN A 190 -0.48 14.80 5.43
C ASN A 190 0.12 15.82 6.39
N GLU A 191 1.27 15.49 6.96
CA GLU A 191 2.02 16.35 7.86
C GLU A 191 3.33 16.70 7.17
N LEU A 192 3.58 17.99 6.99
CA LEU A 192 4.77 18.51 6.32
C LEU A 192 5.70 19.06 7.41
N ASN A 193 6.92 18.52 7.47
CA ASN A 193 7.99 18.98 8.37
C ASN A 193 9.09 19.68 7.57
#